data_AF-A0A951B448-F1
#
_entry.id   AF-A0A951B448-F1
#
_cell.length_a   1.000
_cell.length_b   1.000
_cell.length_c   1.000
_cell.angle_alpha   90.00
_cell.angle_beta   90.00
_cell.angle_gamma   90.00
#
_symmetry.space_group_name_H-M   'P 1'
#
loop_
_entity.id
_entity.type
_entity.pdbx_description
1 polymer ?
#
loop_
_entity_poly.entity_id
_entity_poly.type
_entity_poly.pdbx_seq_one_letter_code
_entity_poly.pdbx_strand_id
1 'polypeptide(L)'
;MRTRLLRGLGAGAGLLLFALPASAQLNSLATIGGKQPISSDQPVAFTADSVSYDREKGIVTATGHVEAWQNDHVLRADQITFDRNTNVAAASGHVVLLEPDGQ
;
A
#
# COMPACT_ATOMS: atom_id res chain seq x y z
N MET A 1 0.01 -54.66 4.71
CA MET A 1 -0.71 -55.85 5.21
C MET A 1 -0.45 -55.97 6.71
N ARG A 2 -1.52 -55.95 7.54
CA ARG A 2 -1.57 -56.22 9.00
C ARG A 2 -0.94 -55.10 9.87
N THR A 3 -1.59 -54.49 10.87
CA THR A 3 -2.27 -55.12 12.02
C THR A 3 -3.21 -54.13 12.76
N ARG A 4 -4.46 -54.58 12.98
CA ARG A 4 -5.42 -54.44 14.11
C ARG A 4 -5.11 -53.43 15.25
N LEU A 5 -6.02 -52.46 15.49
CA LEU A 5 -7.09 -52.42 16.52
C LEU A 5 -6.61 -52.38 17.99
N LEU A 6 -7.07 -51.41 18.80
CA LEU A 6 -8.20 -51.52 19.75
C LEU A 6 -8.21 -50.35 20.77
N ARG A 7 -9.42 -49.77 20.96
CA ARG A 7 -10.05 -49.28 22.21
C ARG A 7 -9.33 -48.22 23.05
N GLY A 8 -9.94 -47.06 23.31
CA GLY A 8 -11.08 -46.80 24.23
C GLY A 8 -10.70 -45.50 24.98
N LEU A 9 -11.55 -44.62 25.52
CA LEU A 9 -12.67 -44.79 26.44
C LEU A 9 -13.15 -43.37 26.85
N GLY A 10 -14.45 -43.18 27.16
CA GLY A 10 -15.00 -42.07 27.96
C GLY A 10 -15.63 -40.93 27.13
N ALA A 11 -16.96 -40.78 26.95
CA ALA A 11 -18.12 -40.75 27.86
C ALA A 11 -18.19 -39.50 28.76
N GLY A 12 -19.17 -38.63 28.49
CA GLY A 12 -19.84 -37.83 29.54
C GLY A 12 -20.22 -36.39 29.21
N ALA A 13 -21.55 -36.13 29.18
CA ALA A 13 -22.27 -34.89 29.56
C ALA A 13 -21.88 -33.56 28.87
N GLY A 14 -22.72 -32.88 28.08
CA GLY A 14 -24.14 -32.59 28.25
C GLY A 14 -24.32 -31.27 29.00
N LEU A 15 -24.46 -30.13 28.30
CA LEU A 15 -25.17 -28.94 28.81
C LEU A 15 -25.36 -27.83 27.73
N LEU A 16 -26.63 -27.55 27.41
CA LEU A 16 -27.29 -26.24 27.25
C LEU A 16 -26.69 -25.14 26.33
N LEU A 17 -27.44 -24.89 25.24
CA LEU A 17 -28.03 -23.59 24.85
C LEU A 17 -27.17 -22.33 24.93
N PHE A 18 -26.74 -21.82 23.77
CA PHE A 18 -26.91 -20.40 23.42
C PHE A 18 -27.00 -20.25 21.89
N ALA A 19 -28.22 -20.19 21.38
CA ALA A 19 -28.48 -19.64 20.05
C ALA A 19 -28.35 -18.11 20.16
N LEU A 20 -27.24 -17.56 19.66
CA LEU A 20 -27.08 -16.11 19.51
C LEU A 20 -27.88 -15.68 18.28
N PRO A 21 -28.88 -14.79 18.42
CA PRO A 21 -29.61 -14.27 17.28
C PRO A 21 -28.67 -13.46 16.39
N ALA A 22 -28.92 -13.55 15.09
CA ALA A 22 -28.20 -12.87 14.04
C ALA A 22 -28.04 -11.37 14.34
N SER A 23 -26.80 -10.96 14.66
CA SER A 23 -26.38 -9.59 14.51
C SER A 23 -26.38 -9.28 13.01
N ALA A 24 -27.40 -8.54 12.57
CA ALA A 24 -27.47 -7.94 11.26
C ALA A 24 -26.11 -7.34 10.88
N GLN A 25 -25.44 -7.96 9.92
CA GLN A 25 -24.18 -7.46 9.39
C GLN A 25 -24.54 -6.21 8.61
N LEU A 26 -24.30 -5.08 9.26
CA LEU A 26 -24.73 -3.77 8.83
C LEU A 26 -24.03 -3.47 7.50
N ASN A 27 -24.88 -3.35 6.50
CA ASN A 27 -24.59 -3.12 5.11
C ASN A 27 -24.02 -1.72 4.92
N SER A 28 -22.72 -1.54 5.13
CA SER A 28 -21.99 -0.32 4.76
C SER A 28 -21.38 -0.47 3.38
N LEU A 29 -22.25 -0.62 2.37
CA LEU A 29 -21.97 -0.27 0.98
C LEU A 29 -21.84 1.26 0.91
N ALA A 30 -20.69 1.79 1.31
CA ALA A 30 -20.37 3.20 1.16
C ALA A 30 -18.85 3.42 1.02
N THR A 31 -18.22 2.71 0.08
CA THR A 31 -16.98 3.20 -0.55
C THR A 31 -17.23 3.27 -2.06
N ILE A 32 -18.20 4.11 -2.43
CA ILE A 32 -18.24 4.68 -3.77
C ILE A 32 -17.36 5.92 -3.68
N GLY A 33 -16.15 5.84 -4.25
CA GLY A 33 -15.17 6.92 -4.17
C GLY A 33 -13.78 6.38 -3.86
N GLY A 34 -13.26 5.51 -4.73
CA GLY A 34 -11.86 5.12 -4.74
C GLY A 34 -10.97 6.30 -5.11
N LYS A 35 -10.85 7.28 -4.21
CA LYS A 35 -9.64 8.09 -4.10
C LYS A 35 -8.87 7.45 -2.97
N GLN A 36 -8.18 6.34 -3.26
CA GLN A 36 -7.14 5.88 -2.36
C GLN A 36 -6.21 7.08 -2.18
N PRO A 37 -6.07 7.64 -0.96
CA PRO A 37 -5.01 8.59 -0.73
C PRO A 37 -3.72 7.87 -1.14
N ILE A 38 -2.95 8.50 -2.01
CA ILE A 38 -1.59 8.06 -2.32
C ILE A 38 -0.85 8.20 -1.00
N SER A 39 -0.84 7.10 -0.23
CA SER A 39 -0.22 7.03 1.08
C SER A 39 1.26 7.36 0.86
N SER A 40 1.70 8.46 1.45
CA SER A 40 3.07 9.01 1.39
C SER A 40 4.16 8.07 1.93
N ASP A 41 3.78 6.84 2.30
CA ASP A 41 4.62 5.78 2.87
C ASP A 41 4.81 4.60 1.90
N GLN A 42 4.22 4.64 0.71
CA GLN A 42 4.54 3.64 -0.31
C GLN A 42 5.94 3.90 -0.88
N PRO A 43 6.79 2.87 -1.01
CA PRO A 43 8.13 3.04 -1.56
C PRO A 43 8.00 3.51 -3.01
N VAL A 44 8.25 4.80 -3.23
CA VAL A 44 8.41 5.36 -4.57
C VAL A 44 9.71 4.80 -5.11
N ALA A 45 9.62 3.92 -6.10
CA ALA A 45 10.79 3.55 -6.87
C ALA A 45 11.10 4.72 -7.81
N PHE A 46 12.36 5.11 -7.90
CA PHE A 46 12.80 6.12 -8.85
C PHE A 46 14.18 5.79 -9.39
N THR A 47 14.43 6.23 -10.63
CA THR A 47 15.73 6.15 -11.28
C THR A 47 16.11 7.55 -11.76
N ALA A 48 17.40 7.88 -11.69
CA ALA A 48 17.95 9.16 -12.11
C ALA A 48 19.44 9.00 -12.44
N ASP A 49 19.99 9.94 -13.21
CA ASP A 49 21.43 10.01 -13.47
C ASP A 49 22.23 10.37 -12.20
N SER A 50 21.69 11.26 -11.36
CA SER A 50 22.32 11.66 -10.10
C SER A 50 21.30 11.90 -8.99
N VAL A 51 21.68 11.55 -7.76
CA VAL A 51 20.86 11.72 -6.56
C VAL A 51 21.71 12.34 -5.47
N SER A 52 21.21 13.44 -4.88
CA SER A 52 21.80 14.12 -3.74
C SER A 52 20.82 14.12 -2.58
N TYR A 53 21.33 13.92 -1.36
CA TYR A 53 20.53 13.96 -0.14
C TYR A 53 21.12 14.95 0.86
N ASP A 54 20.38 16.01 1.12
CA ASP A 54 20.68 17.00 2.15
C ASP A 54 20.02 16.55 3.46
N ARG A 55 20.82 15.98 4.37
CA ARG A 55 20.35 15.48 5.67
C ARG A 55 19.92 16.59 6.62
N GLU A 56 20.53 17.77 6.53
CA GLU A 56 20.23 18.89 7.42
C GLU A 56 18.86 19.48 7.08
N LYS A 57 18.56 19.56 5.78
CA LYS A 57 17.27 20.06 5.28
C LYS A 57 16.24 18.96 5.08
N GLY A 58 16.61 17.68 5.10
CA GLY A 58 15.70 16.58 4.79
C GLY A 58 15.22 16.58 3.34
N ILE A 59 16.04 17.10 2.41
CA ILE A 59 15.69 17.25 1.00
C ILE A 59 16.46 16.23 0.15
N VAL A 60 15.73 15.47 -0.66
CA VAL A 60 16.29 14.59 -1.70
C VAL A 60 16.15 15.30 -3.04
N THR A 61 17.23 15.36 -3.83
CA THR A 61 17.21 15.92 -5.18
C THR A 61 17.73 14.89 -6.16
N ALA A 62 16.89 14.50 -7.11
CA ALA A 62 17.22 13.65 -8.24
C ALA A 62 17.30 14.50 -9.51
N THR A 63 18.30 14.26 -10.36
CA THR A 63 18.53 15.01 -11.59
C THR A 63 18.98 14.10 -12.72
N GLY A 64 18.60 14.45 -13.94
CA GLY A 64 18.92 13.74 -15.17
C GLY A 64 17.99 12.56 -15.38
N HIS A 65 17.19 12.64 -16.46
CA HIS A 65 16.25 11.62 -16.92
C HIS A 65 15.52 10.91 -15.77
N VAL A 66 14.94 11.71 -14.86
CA VAL A 66 14.34 11.17 -13.64
C VAL A 66 13.03 10.50 -14.02
N GLU A 67 12.86 9.25 -13.60
CA GLU A 67 11.62 8.50 -13.73
C GLU A 67 11.23 7.93 -12.37
N ALA A 68 10.03 8.26 -11.90
CA ALA A 68 9.48 7.82 -10.64
C ALA A 68 8.19 7.03 -10.89
N TRP A 69 8.06 5.89 -10.21
CA TRP A 69 6.90 5.01 -10.32
C TRP A 69 6.22 4.87 -8.96
N GLN A 70 4.90 5.05 -8.96
CA GLN A 70 4.06 4.82 -7.80
C GLN A 70 2.75 4.17 -8.22
N ASN A 71 2.57 2.89 -7.86
CA ASN A 71 1.48 2.05 -8.37
C ASN A 71 1.49 2.08 -9.92
N ASP A 72 0.39 2.52 -10.53
CA ASP A 72 0.24 2.67 -11.98
C ASP A 72 0.53 4.09 -12.49
N HIS A 73 1.06 4.98 -11.63
CA HIS A 73 1.47 6.33 -12.02
C HIS A 73 2.96 6.37 -12.35
N VAL A 74 3.30 7.06 -13.44
CA VAL A 74 4.70 7.28 -13.86
C VAL A 74 4.95 8.78 -14.02
N LEU A 75 5.92 9.31 -13.28
CA LEU A 75 6.34 10.70 -13.37
C LEU A 75 7.74 10.77 -13.99
N ARG A 76 7.88 11.53 -15.08
CA ARG A 76 9.16 11.79 -15.75
C ARG A 76 9.48 13.27 -15.70
N ALA A 77 10.74 13.61 -15.41
CA ALA A 77 11.22 14.98 -15.37
C ALA A 77 12.74 15.06 -15.52
N ASP A 78 13.26 16.25 -15.79
CA ASP A 78 14.71 16.51 -15.76
C ASP A 78 15.23 16.55 -14.31
N GLN A 79 14.41 17.05 -13.37
CA GLN A 79 14.74 17.15 -11.96
C GLN A 79 13.51 16.89 -11.09
N ILE A 80 13.70 16.15 -9.99
CA ILE A 80 12.70 15.98 -8.94
C ILE A 80 13.34 16.29 -7.59
N THR A 81 12.70 17.17 -6.82
CA THR A 81 13.07 17.49 -5.44
C THR A 81 11.97 16.98 -4.51
N PHE A 82 12.35 16.23 -3.49
CA PHE A 82 11.45 15.70 -2.47
C PHE A 82 11.86 16.23 -1.10
N ASP A 83 10.97 16.98 -0.47
CA ASP A 83 11.11 17.45 0.90
C ASP A 83 10.44 16.44 1.84
N ARG A 84 11.26 15.77 2.65
CA ARG A 84 10.80 14.70 3.54
C ARG A 84 10.14 15.23 4.82
N ASN A 85 10.38 16.49 5.18
CA ASN A 85 9.75 17.10 6.35
C ASN A 85 8.28 17.44 6.06
N THR A 86 8.03 17.96 4.85
CA THR A 86 6.70 18.37 4.40
C THR A 86 5.99 17.30 3.57
N ASN A 87 6.70 16.25 3.16
CA ASN A 87 6.24 15.22 2.22
C ASN A 87 5.80 15.79 0.86
N VAL A 88 6.45 16.86 0.41
CA VAL A 88 6.16 17.53 -0.86
C VAL A 88 7.20 17.13 -1.91
N ALA A 89 6.74 16.69 -3.08
CA ALA A 89 7.56 16.48 -4.27
C ALA A 89 7.33 17.61 -5.27
N ALA A 90 8.41 18.16 -5.83
CA ALA A 90 8.39 19.13 -6.90
C ALA A 90 9.20 18.60 -8.08
N ALA A 91 8.59 18.51 -9.27
CA ALA A 91 9.26 18.12 -10.50
C ALA A 91 9.42 19.34 -11.41
N SER A 92 10.54 19.42 -12.12
CA SER A 92 10.86 20.51 -13.05
C SER A 92 11.61 19.99 -14.27
N GLY A 93 11.39 20.66 -15.40
CA GLY A 93 11.98 20.32 -16.70
C GLY A 93 11.31 19.11 -17.34
N HIS A 94 10.83 19.28 -18.58
CA HIS A 94 10.12 18.27 -19.39
C HIS A 94 9.22 17.34 -18.57
N VAL A 95 8.38 17.92 -17.71
CA VAL A 95 7.57 17.15 -16.76
C VAL A 95 6.44 16.47 -17.51
N VAL A 96 6.39 15.15 -17.39
CA VAL A 96 5.33 14.31 -17.95
C VAL A 96 4.84 13.38 -16.86
N LEU A 97 3.56 13.48 -16.52
CA LEU A 97 2.89 12.57 -15.60
C LEU A 97 1.94 11.69 -16.41
N LEU A 98 2.14 10.38 -16.31
CA LEU A 98 1.21 9.38 -16.81
C LEU A 98 0.38 8.92 -15.61
N GLU A 99 -0.90 9.28 -15.65
CA GLU A 99 -1.90 8.72 -14.74
C GLU A 99 -2.49 7.46 -15.39
N PRO A 100 -2.82 6.43 -14.59
CA PRO A 100 -3.40 5.19 -15.12
C PRO A 100 -4.72 5.42 -15.87
N ASP A 101 -5.44 6.49 -15.54
CA ASP A 101 -6.72 6.85 -16.17
C ASP A 101 -6.57 7.92 -17.28
N GLY A 102 -5.37 8.49 -17.46
CA GLY A 102 -5.08 9.45 -18.53
C GLY A 102 -5.85 10.78 -18.47
N GLN A 103 -6.31 11.20 -17.28
CA GLN A 103 -7.04 12.46 -17.07
C GLN A 103 -6.15 13.63 -16.65
#